data_AF-A0A7W0J551-F1
#
_entry.id   AF-A0A7W0J551-F1
#
_cell.length_a   1.000
_cell.length_b   1.000
_cell.length_c   1.000
_cell.angle_alpha   90.00
_cell.angle_beta   90.00
_cell.angle_gamma   90.00
#
_symmetry.space_group_name_H-M   'P 1'
#
loop_
_entity.id
_entity.type
_entity.pdbx_description
1 polymer ?
#
loop_
_entity_poly.entity_id
_entity_poly.type
_entity_poly.pdbx_seq_one_letter_code
_entity_poly.pdbx_strand_id
1 'polypeptide(L)'
;MYDWGLKNRLSRVIKSDGKTVMLAVDHGYFLGPTTGLEDAEKTIKPLLPYADALMPTRGIVRTSVSPISETPIVLRVSGGNSILDEDLSNEGLTVSMEDAVRLNAAAVALSIYVGSQNQKETLLNLTKLIDEGHRYGMPVLAVTAVGKNMVRDARYLALSCRIAAELGAHLVKTYY
;
A
#
# COMPACT_ATOMS: atom_id res chain seq x y z
N MET A 1 -9.43 17.15 12.84
CA MET A 1 -10.43 16.60 11.89
C MET A 1 -9.81 16.67 10.49
N TYR A 2 -9.85 15.59 9.70
CA TYR A 2 -9.26 15.61 8.34
C TYR A 2 -9.89 16.70 7.46
N ASP A 3 -9.09 17.26 6.56
CA ASP A 3 -9.56 18.19 5.53
C ASP A 3 -10.50 17.49 4.51
N TRP A 4 -11.10 18.28 3.62
CA TRP A 4 -12.06 17.77 2.65
C TRP A 4 -11.44 16.78 1.64
N GLY A 5 -10.22 17.05 1.16
CA GLY A 5 -9.57 16.25 0.11
C GLY A 5 -9.21 14.86 0.62
N LEU A 6 -8.62 14.79 1.81
CA LEU A 6 -8.27 13.53 2.46
C LEU A 6 -9.52 12.69 2.76
N LYS A 7 -10.58 13.32 3.30
CA LYS A 7 -11.88 12.65 3.52
C LYS A 7 -12.48 12.09 2.24
N ASN A 8 -12.50 12.88 1.16
CA ASN A 8 -13.04 12.45 -0.13
C ASN A 8 -12.25 11.24 -0.68
N ARG A 9 -10.92 11.27 -0.56
CA ARG A 9 -10.07 10.15 -0.98
C ARG A 9 -10.32 8.89 -0.18
N LEU A 10 -10.40 8.99 1.16
CA LEU A 10 -10.75 7.87 2.03
C LEU A 10 -12.13 7.28 1.70
N SER A 11 -13.15 8.12 1.44
CA SER A 11 -14.50 7.65 1.12
C SER A 11 -14.63 6.91 -0.21
N ARG A 12 -13.61 7.00 -1.07
CA ARG A 12 -13.53 6.17 -2.29
C ARG A 12 -13.03 4.76 -1.95
N VAL A 13 -12.07 4.64 -1.03
CA VAL A 13 -11.45 3.36 -0.63
C VAL A 13 -12.34 2.59 0.36
N ILE A 14 -12.89 3.28 1.37
CA ILE A 14 -13.83 2.72 2.34
C ILE A 14 -15.22 3.21 1.98
N LYS A 15 -16.14 2.28 1.74
CA LYS A 15 -17.52 2.59 1.34
C LYS A 15 -18.33 3.14 2.52
N SER A 16 -19.54 3.62 2.22
CA SER A 16 -20.42 4.26 3.21
C SER A 16 -20.85 3.34 4.35
N ASP A 17 -20.76 2.02 4.17
CA ASP A 17 -21.01 1.01 5.21
C ASP A 17 -19.79 0.74 6.11
N GLY A 18 -18.69 1.48 5.90
CA GLY A 18 -17.45 1.34 6.64
C GLY A 18 -16.58 0.15 6.19
N LYS A 19 -16.91 -0.51 5.08
CA LYS A 19 -16.20 -1.70 4.58
C LYS A 19 -15.46 -1.41 3.28
N THR A 20 -14.55 -2.32 2.92
CA THR A 20 -13.82 -2.28 1.66
C THR A 20 -13.40 -3.68 1.25
N VAL A 21 -13.53 -4.00 -0.03
CA VAL A 21 -12.89 -5.13 -0.70
C VAL A 21 -11.74 -4.59 -1.55
N MET A 22 -10.52 -4.72 -1.04
CA MET A 22 -9.32 -4.25 -1.73
C MET A 22 -8.63 -5.39 -2.49
N LEU A 23 -8.57 -5.28 -3.82
CA LEU A 23 -7.84 -6.23 -4.68
C LEU A 23 -6.36 -5.85 -4.73
N ALA A 24 -5.50 -6.64 -4.07
CA ALA A 24 -4.06 -6.41 -4.03
C ALA A 24 -3.31 -7.15 -5.15
N VAL A 25 -2.60 -6.40 -5.99
CA VAL A 25 -1.85 -6.90 -7.16
C VAL A 25 -0.45 -6.26 -7.24
N ASP A 26 0.08 -5.86 -6.09
CA ASP A 26 1.35 -5.16 -5.93
C ASP A 26 2.53 -6.12 -5.66
N HIS A 27 2.43 -7.39 -6.01
CA HIS A 27 3.41 -8.42 -5.64
C HIS A 27 4.61 -8.50 -6.59
N GLY A 28 4.42 -8.16 -7.86
CA GLY A 28 5.40 -8.44 -8.92
C GLY A 28 6.73 -7.69 -8.78
N TYR A 29 6.79 -6.57 -8.03
CA TYR A 29 8.02 -5.80 -7.90
C TYR A 29 9.14 -6.55 -7.17
N PHE A 30 8.79 -7.45 -6.23
CA PHE A 30 9.78 -8.22 -5.47
C PHE A 30 9.69 -9.74 -5.72
N LEU A 31 8.51 -10.26 -6.12
CA LEU A 31 8.31 -11.68 -6.44
C LEU A 31 8.52 -12.03 -7.92
N GLY A 32 8.60 -11.05 -8.82
CA GLY A 32 8.64 -11.29 -10.26
C GLY A 32 7.27 -11.76 -10.79
N PRO A 33 7.23 -12.56 -11.88
CA PRO A 33 5.99 -13.06 -12.49
C PRO A 33 5.35 -14.15 -11.61
N THR A 34 4.75 -13.74 -10.50
CA THR A 34 4.07 -14.63 -9.56
C THR A 34 2.74 -15.14 -10.15
N THR A 35 2.30 -16.30 -9.67
CA THR A 35 1.12 -16.99 -10.17
C THR A 35 -0.11 -16.08 -10.23
N GLY A 36 -0.74 -16.01 -11.40
CA GLY A 36 -1.90 -15.18 -11.66
C GLY A 36 -1.58 -13.72 -11.97
N LEU A 37 -0.32 -13.27 -11.92
CA LEU A 37 0.10 -11.91 -12.29
C LEU A 37 1.17 -11.90 -13.39
N GLU A 38 1.35 -13.00 -14.10
CA GLU A 38 2.21 -13.09 -15.28
C GLU A 38 1.71 -12.14 -16.40
N ASP A 39 0.38 -12.03 -16.53
CA ASP A 39 -0.31 -11.04 -17.36
C ASP A 39 -1.31 -10.27 -16.47
N ALA A 40 -0.82 -9.19 -15.86
CA ALA A 40 -1.59 -8.43 -14.89
C ALA A 40 -2.89 -7.84 -15.48
N GLU A 41 -2.90 -7.43 -16.75
CA GLU A 41 -4.11 -6.86 -17.37
C GLU A 41 -5.22 -7.90 -17.45
N LYS A 42 -4.89 -9.10 -17.95
CA LYS A 42 -5.87 -10.20 -18.06
C LYS A 42 -6.45 -10.61 -16.72
N THR A 43 -5.65 -10.56 -15.65
CA THR A 43 -6.12 -10.92 -14.30
C THR A 43 -6.93 -9.80 -13.66
N ILE A 44 -6.48 -8.55 -13.75
CA ILE A 44 -7.10 -7.42 -13.06
C ILE A 44 -8.46 -7.10 -13.68
N LYS A 45 -8.53 -7.02 -15.02
CA LYS A 45 -9.71 -6.54 -15.76
C LYS A 45 -11.04 -7.19 -15.36
N PRO A 46 -11.19 -8.54 -15.29
CA PRO A 46 -12.45 -9.17 -14.91
C PRO A 46 -12.80 -9.01 -13.42
N LEU A 47 -11.82 -8.69 -12.58
CA LEU A 47 -12.01 -8.57 -11.13
C LEU A 47 -12.34 -7.14 -10.67
N LEU A 48 -11.98 -6.12 -11.45
CA LEU A 48 -12.22 -4.71 -11.11
C LEU A 48 -13.67 -4.39 -10.67
N PRO A 49 -14.73 -4.92 -11.33
CA PRO A 49 -16.12 -4.64 -10.92
C PRO A 49 -16.48 -5.12 -9.51
N TYR A 50 -15.70 -6.05 -8.93
CA TYR A 50 -15.93 -6.62 -7.60
C TYR A 50 -15.03 -6.01 -6.52
N ALA A 51 -14.15 -5.07 -6.91
CA ALA A 51 -13.21 -4.43 -6.00
C ALA A 51 -13.65 -3.00 -5.67
N ASP A 52 -13.71 -2.67 -4.39
CA ASP A 52 -13.91 -1.30 -3.92
C ASP A 52 -12.65 -0.44 -4.13
N ALA A 53 -11.48 -1.07 -4.12
CA ALA A 53 -10.19 -0.44 -4.42
C ALA A 53 -9.20 -1.44 -5.02
N LEU A 54 -8.32 -0.96 -5.88
CA LEU A 54 -7.20 -1.72 -6.42
C LEU A 54 -5.91 -1.27 -5.73
N MET A 55 -5.04 -2.20 -5.34
CA MET A 55 -3.72 -1.92 -4.80
C MET A 55 -2.60 -2.45 -5.71
N PRO A 56 -2.17 -1.67 -6.71
CA PRO A 56 -1.10 -2.01 -7.66
C PRO A 56 0.20 -1.24 -7.39
N THR A 57 1.26 -1.57 -8.15
CA THR A 57 2.47 -0.73 -8.27
C THR A 57 2.32 0.30 -9.40
N ARG A 58 3.17 1.34 -9.41
CA ARG A 58 3.16 2.38 -10.47
C ARG A 58 3.24 1.83 -11.89
N GLY A 59 3.94 0.72 -12.10
CA GLY A 59 4.08 0.09 -13.41
C GLY A 59 2.76 -0.52 -13.83
N ILE A 60 2.18 -1.34 -12.96
CA ILE A 60 0.91 -2.04 -13.21
C ILE A 60 -0.24 -1.07 -13.48
N VAL A 61 -0.32 0.07 -12.77
CA VAL A 61 -1.32 1.11 -13.08
C VAL A 61 -1.20 1.58 -14.52
N ARG A 62 0.03 1.86 -14.98
CA ARG A 62 0.27 2.46 -16.29
C ARG A 62 0.10 1.48 -17.44
N THR A 63 0.39 0.20 -17.22
CA THR A 63 0.44 -0.81 -18.29
C THR A 63 -0.78 -1.71 -18.33
N SER A 64 -1.50 -1.85 -17.23
CA SER A 64 -2.44 -2.97 -17.05
C SER A 64 -3.76 -2.57 -16.39
N VAL A 65 -3.96 -1.29 -16.08
CA VAL A 65 -5.23 -0.75 -15.58
C VAL A 65 -5.75 0.25 -16.59
N SER A 66 -7.01 0.08 -17.01
CA SER A 66 -7.64 1.01 -17.96
C SER A 66 -7.77 2.40 -17.34
N PRO A 67 -7.41 3.49 -18.06
CA PRO A 67 -7.49 4.85 -17.53
C PRO A 67 -8.93 5.34 -17.31
N ILE A 68 -9.93 4.65 -17.88
CA ILE A 68 -11.35 4.95 -17.65
C ILE A 68 -11.94 4.12 -16.50
N SER A 69 -11.15 3.30 -15.81
CA SER A 69 -11.62 2.57 -14.64
C SER A 69 -11.96 3.56 -13.52
N GLU A 70 -13.13 3.36 -12.90
CA GLU A 70 -13.57 4.15 -11.75
C GLU A 70 -13.07 3.57 -10.41
N THR A 71 -12.47 2.38 -10.43
CA THR A 71 -11.93 1.73 -9.23
C THR A 71 -10.77 2.55 -8.67
N PRO A 72 -10.86 3.06 -7.43
CA PRO A 72 -9.82 3.88 -6.83
C PRO A 72 -8.53 3.11 -6.60
N ILE A 73 -7.40 3.78 -6.82
CA ILE A 73 -6.07 3.20 -6.70
C ILE A 73 -5.46 3.49 -5.32
N VAL A 74 -5.05 2.45 -4.61
CA VAL A 74 -4.18 2.52 -3.43
C VAL A 74 -2.77 2.15 -3.88
N LEU A 75 -1.95 3.14 -4.19
CA LEU A 75 -0.70 2.95 -4.90
C LEU A 75 0.40 2.43 -3.98
N ARG A 76 1.01 1.29 -4.29
CA ARG A 76 2.26 0.86 -3.66
C ARG A 76 3.38 1.86 -3.99
N VAL A 77 3.98 2.45 -2.96
CA VAL A 77 5.07 3.43 -3.09
C VAL A 77 6.37 3.02 -2.43
N SER A 78 6.42 1.90 -1.69
CA SER A 78 7.67 1.29 -1.21
C SER A 78 8.16 0.15 -2.10
N GLY A 79 9.45 -0.14 -2.06
CA GLY A 79 10.08 -1.28 -2.74
C GLY A 79 11.60 -1.16 -2.74
N GLY A 80 12.27 -1.85 -3.67
CA GLY A 80 13.74 -1.82 -3.79
C GLY A 80 14.44 -3.09 -3.27
N ASN A 81 13.67 -4.01 -2.69
CA ASN A 81 14.04 -5.38 -2.34
C ASN A 81 13.56 -6.38 -3.41
N SER A 82 14.06 -7.61 -3.32
CA SER A 82 13.57 -8.75 -4.08
C SER A 82 13.53 -10.03 -3.25
N ILE A 83 12.84 -11.07 -3.74
CA ILE A 83 12.86 -12.40 -3.11
C ILE A 83 14.24 -13.06 -3.07
N LEU A 84 15.21 -12.52 -3.81
CA LEU A 84 16.60 -12.97 -3.78
C LEU A 84 17.35 -12.44 -2.54
N ASP A 85 16.85 -11.39 -1.90
CA ASP A 85 17.45 -10.84 -0.69
C ASP A 85 17.15 -11.74 0.51
N GLU A 86 18.13 -11.86 1.41
CA GLU A 86 17.93 -12.57 2.68
C GLU A 86 16.93 -11.83 3.60
N ASP A 87 16.94 -10.50 3.55
CA ASP A 87 16.07 -9.62 4.32
C ASP A 87 15.20 -8.75 3.40
N LEU A 88 13.91 -9.09 3.33
CA LEU A 88 12.91 -8.32 2.58
C LEU A 88 12.62 -6.95 3.18
N SER A 89 13.10 -6.61 4.37
CA SER A 89 12.76 -5.33 5.01
C SER A 89 13.54 -4.13 4.48
N ASN A 90 14.55 -4.36 3.62
CA ASN A 90 15.34 -3.32 3.00
C ASN A 90 14.57 -2.63 1.85
N GLU A 91 13.49 -1.93 2.21
CA GLU A 91 12.65 -1.16 1.29
C GLU A 91 12.79 0.35 1.52
N GLY A 92 12.83 1.10 0.42
CA GLY A 92 12.75 2.55 0.38
C GLY A 92 11.48 3.05 -0.31
N LEU A 93 11.26 4.36 -0.29
CA LEU A 93 10.24 4.99 -1.13
C LEU A 93 10.71 5.00 -2.59
N THR A 94 9.92 4.41 -3.48
CA THR A 94 10.22 4.26 -4.91
C THR A 94 9.37 5.19 -5.79
N VAL A 95 8.33 5.80 -5.24
CA VAL A 95 7.40 6.71 -5.92
C VAL A 95 7.24 7.97 -5.07
N SER A 96 7.38 9.14 -5.69
CA SER A 96 7.15 10.42 -5.01
C SER A 96 5.65 10.71 -4.86
N MET A 97 5.29 11.51 -3.87
CA MET A 97 3.89 11.91 -3.66
C MET A 97 3.31 12.64 -4.88
N GLU A 98 4.12 13.44 -5.59
CA GLU A 98 3.68 14.14 -6.80
C GLU A 98 3.31 13.18 -7.93
N ASP A 99 4.01 12.05 -8.10
CA ASP A 99 3.61 11.04 -9.08
C ASP A 99 2.37 10.28 -8.65
N ALA A 100 2.20 10.02 -7.34
CA ALA A 100 0.97 9.44 -6.81
C ALA A 100 -0.25 10.35 -7.07
N VAL A 101 -0.09 11.67 -6.86
CA VAL A 101 -1.12 12.67 -7.19
C VAL A 101 -1.38 12.70 -8.71
N ARG A 102 -0.33 12.68 -9.54
CA ARG A 102 -0.44 12.67 -11.01
C ARG A 102 -1.17 11.44 -11.53
N LEU A 103 -1.00 10.29 -10.87
CA LEU A 103 -1.72 9.04 -11.15
C LEU A 103 -3.14 9.01 -10.56
N ASN A 104 -3.61 10.09 -9.95
CA ASN A 104 -4.92 10.20 -9.30
C ASN A 104 -5.15 9.11 -8.23
N ALA A 105 -4.10 8.74 -7.50
CA ALA A 105 -4.21 7.77 -6.41
C ALA A 105 -5.24 8.25 -5.36
N ALA A 106 -6.00 7.31 -4.81
CA ALA A 106 -6.89 7.54 -3.69
C ALA A 106 -6.20 7.34 -2.34
N ALA A 107 -5.13 6.55 -2.29
CA ALA A 107 -4.23 6.48 -1.15
C ALA A 107 -2.85 6.00 -1.65
N VAL A 108 -1.84 6.14 -0.81
CA VAL A 108 -0.53 5.51 -1.01
C VAL A 108 -0.30 4.45 0.06
N ALA A 109 0.46 3.42 -0.27
CA ALA A 109 0.72 2.30 0.62
C ALA A 109 2.22 1.96 0.66
N LEU A 110 2.71 1.70 1.86
CA LEU A 110 4.06 1.20 2.10
C LEU A 110 4.06 0.07 3.11
N SER A 111 5.12 -0.74 3.09
CA SER A 111 5.35 -1.80 4.05
C SER A 111 6.13 -1.25 5.24
N ILE A 112 5.71 -1.64 6.44
CA ILE A 112 6.51 -1.50 7.65
C ILE A 112 6.93 -2.88 8.14
N TYR A 113 8.18 -3.01 8.56
CA TYR A 113 8.78 -4.26 9.01
C TYR A 113 9.24 -4.10 10.46
N VAL A 114 8.29 -4.02 11.39
CA VAL A 114 8.59 -3.83 12.82
C VAL A 114 9.44 -5.00 13.32
N GLY A 115 10.48 -4.72 14.10
CA GLY A 115 11.37 -5.75 14.64
C GLY A 115 12.38 -6.34 13.65
N SER A 116 12.36 -5.96 12.37
CA SER A 116 13.42 -6.34 11.42
C SER A 116 14.68 -5.48 11.58
N GLN A 117 15.76 -5.87 10.89
CA GLN A 117 17.01 -5.10 10.86
C GLN A 117 16.81 -3.67 10.35
N ASN A 118 15.93 -3.49 9.35
CA ASN A 118 15.65 -2.20 8.71
C ASN A 118 14.40 -1.49 9.25
N GLN A 119 13.86 -1.92 10.41
CA GLN A 119 12.62 -1.35 10.96
C GLN A 119 12.65 0.19 11.05
N LYS A 120 13.78 0.77 11.48
CA LYS A 120 13.93 2.21 11.68
C LYS A 120 13.66 2.95 10.38
N GLU A 121 14.25 2.49 9.28
CA GLU A 121 14.09 3.11 7.97
C GLU A 121 12.64 3.02 7.48
N THR A 122 12.02 1.85 7.61
CA THR A 122 10.63 1.65 7.16
C THR A 122 9.63 2.52 7.94
N LEU A 123 9.85 2.72 9.25
CA LEU A 123 9.04 3.60 10.08
C LEU A 123 9.32 5.09 9.79
N LEU A 124 10.56 5.47 9.52
CA LEU A 124 10.88 6.83 9.08
C LEU A 124 10.25 7.14 7.72
N ASN A 125 10.26 6.19 6.78
CA ASN A 125 9.57 6.30 5.50
C ASN A 125 8.06 6.47 5.69
N LEU A 126 7.44 5.79 6.67
CA LEU A 126 6.03 5.99 7.02
C LEU A 126 5.77 7.44 7.46
N THR A 127 6.54 7.95 8.43
CA THR A 127 6.34 9.32 8.95
C THR A 127 6.55 10.39 7.87
N LYS A 128 7.58 10.24 7.04
CA LYS A 128 7.83 11.13 5.91
C LYS A 128 6.66 11.13 4.92
N LEU A 129 6.15 9.95 4.59
CA LEU A 129 5.03 9.82 3.66
C LEU A 129 3.73 10.37 4.23
N ILE A 130 3.54 10.31 5.56
CA ILE A 130 2.42 10.94 6.26
C ILE A 130 2.50 12.45 6.15
N ASP A 131 3.66 13.06 6.42
CA ASP A 131 3.86 14.51 6.27
C ASP A 131 3.61 14.97 4.83
N GLU A 132 4.13 14.23 3.85
CA GLU A 132 3.84 14.48 2.43
C GLU A 132 2.35 14.28 2.13
N GLY A 133 1.73 13.23 2.68
CA GLY A 133 0.33 12.91 2.49
C GLY A 133 -0.58 14.06 2.97
N HIS A 134 -0.31 14.61 4.15
CA HIS A 134 -1.03 15.77 4.67
C HIS A 134 -0.89 17.00 3.77
N ARG A 135 0.29 17.24 3.18
CA ARG A 135 0.50 18.37 2.25
C ARG A 135 -0.38 18.27 1.00
N TYR A 136 -0.69 17.07 0.53
CA TYR A 136 -1.47 16.83 -0.70
C TYR A 136 -2.90 16.30 -0.44
N GLY A 137 -3.33 16.18 0.82
CA GLY A 137 -4.60 15.52 1.17
C GLY A 137 -4.65 14.06 0.71
N MET A 138 -3.52 13.35 0.71
CA MET A 138 -3.37 11.95 0.32
C MET A 138 -3.34 11.04 1.55
N PRO A 139 -4.29 10.10 1.68
CA PRO A 139 -4.26 9.08 2.72
C PRO A 139 -3.05 8.14 2.57
N VAL A 140 -2.52 7.70 3.72
CA VAL A 140 -1.40 6.76 3.82
C VAL A 140 -1.84 5.49 4.51
N LEU A 141 -1.62 4.35 3.84
CA LEU A 141 -1.89 3.01 4.33
C LEU A 141 -0.56 2.32 4.72
N ALA A 142 -0.43 1.96 6.00
CA ALA A 142 0.68 1.14 6.47
C ALA A 142 0.33 -0.35 6.33
N VAL A 143 1.15 -1.11 5.60
CA VAL A 143 1.04 -2.56 5.50
C VAL A 143 1.98 -3.18 6.52
N THR A 144 1.44 -3.92 7.50
CA THR A 144 2.28 -4.66 8.45
C THR A 144 2.87 -5.87 7.73
N ALA A 145 4.10 -5.75 7.26
CA ALA A 145 4.79 -6.81 6.56
C ALA A 145 5.52 -7.71 7.56
N VAL A 146 5.75 -8.95 7.16
CA VAL A 146 6.44 -9.95 7.96
C VAL A 146 7.60 -10.46 7.12
N GLY A 147 8.83 -10.20 7.57
CA GLY A 147 10.04 -10.71 6.94
C GLY A 147 10.09 -12.24 6.97
N LYS A 148 10.97 -12.82 6.14
CA LYS A 148 11.06 -14.27 5.88
C LYS A 148 11.09 -15.14 7.14
N ASN A 149 11.74 -14.67 8.21
CA ASN A 149 11.96 -15.42 9.45
C ASN A 149 11.12 -14.92 10.64
N MET A 150 10.19 -13.98 10.43
CA MET A 150 9.40 -13.40 11.52
C MET A 150 8.11 -14.18 11.78
N VAL A 151 7.77 -14.36 13.06
CA VAL A 151 6.55 -15.05 13.49
C VAL A 151 5.36 -14.11 13.39
N ARG A 152 4.27 -14.58 12.78
CA ARG A 152 3.01 -13.85 12.59
C ARG A 152 2.04 -14.11 13.75
N ASP A 153 2.43 -13.75 14.97
CA ASP A 153 1.55 -13.90 16.12
C ASP A 153 0.70 -12.64 16.40
N ALA A 154 -0.37 -12.81 17.18
CA ALA A 154 -1.28 -11.71 17.51
C ALA A 154 -0.58 -10.56 18.26
N ARG A 155 0.46 -10.86 19.06
CA ARG A 155 1.20 -9.87 19.84
C ARG A 155 2.05 -8.98 18.92
N TYR A 156 2.71 -9.57 17.93
CA TYR A 156 3.47 -8.90 16.91
C TYR A 156 2.58 -7.99 16.05
N LEU A 157 1.44 -8.52 15.60
CA LEU A 157 0.50 -7.76 14.77
C LEU A 157 -0.11 -6.60 15.55
N ALA A 158 -0.50 -6.81 16.81
CA ALA A 158 -1.01 -5.74 17.69
C ALA A 158 0.03 -4.64 17.91
N LEU A 159 1.29 -5.01 18.18
CA LEU A 159 2.39 -4.05 18.31
C LEU A 159 2.58 -3.24 17.02
N SER A 160 2.66 -3.92 15.88
CA SER A 160 2.88 -3.27 14.58
C SER A 160 1.75 -2.33 14.20
N CYS A 161 0.50 -2.75 14.43
CA CYS A 161 -0.67 -1.91 14.18
C CYS A 161 -0.70 -0.69 15.09
N ARG A 162 -0.37 -0.85 16.38
CA ARG A 162 -0.34 0.28 17.32
C ARG A 162 0.73 1.29 16.92
N ILE A 163 1.93 0.84 16.57
CA ILE A 163 3.00 1.73 16.09
C ILE A 163 2.54 2.49 14.84
N ALA A 164 1.97 1.80 13.84
CA ALA A 164 1.49 2.44 12.62
C ALA A 164 0.44 3.53 12.91
N ALA A 165 -0.52 3.24 13.79
CA ALA A 165 -1.57 4.17 14.17
C ALA A 165 -1.01 5.41 14.91
N GLU A 166 -0.08 5.22 15.86
CA GLU A 166 0.55 6.29 16.63
C GLU A 166 1.47 7.19 15.78
N LEU A 167 2.08 6.62 14.74
CA LEU A 167 2.88 7.38 13.78
C LEU A 167 2.02 8.18 12.79
N GLY A 168 0.69 8.00 12.81
CA GLY A 168 -0.26 8.79 12.02
C GLY A 168 -0.76 8.13 10.74
N ALA A 169 -0.61 6.80 10.58
CA ALA A 169 -1.18 6.11 9.44
C ALA A 169 -2.71 6.26 9.40
N HIS A 170 -3.26 6.53 8.22
CA HIS A 170 -4.70 6.71 8.03
C HIS A 170 -5.43 5.37 7.95
N LEU A 171 -4.74 4.35 7.44
CA LEU A 171 -5.21 2.97 7.28
C LEU A 171 -4.09 2.03 7.72
N VAL A 172 -4.47 0.89 8.31
CA VAL A 172 -3.53 -0.20 8.61
C VAL A 172 -4.05 -1.47 7.96
N LYS A 173 -3.23 -2.09 7.10
CA LYS A 173 -3.49 -3.40 6.49
C LYS A 173 -2.64 -4.43 7.20
N THR A 174 -3.30 -5.37 7.87
CA THR A 174 -2.66 -6.42 8.66
C THR A 174 -3.26 -7.78 8.41
N TYR A 175 -2.67 -8.82 8.99
CA TYR A 175 -3.19 -10.19 8.92
C TYR A 175 -4.33 -10.38 9.93
N TYR A 176 -5.30 -11.22 9.55
CA TYR A 176 -6.37 -11.69 10.43
C TYR A 176 -5.92 -12.95 11.19
#